data_AF-A0A3Q9HP00-F1
#
_entry.id   AF-A0A3Q9HP00-F1
#
_cell.length_a   1.000
_cell.length_b   1.000
_cell.length_c   1.000
_cell.angle_alpha   90.00
_cell.angle_beta   90.00
_cell.angle_gamma   90.00
#
_symmetry.space_group_name_H-M   'P 1'
#
loop_
_entity.id
_entity.type
_entity.pdbx_description
1 polymer ?
#
loop_
_entity_poly.entity_id
_entity_poly.type
_entity_poly.pdbx_seq_one_letter_code
_entity_poly.pdbx_strand_id
1 'polypeptide(L)'
;MDYYFLLKDCSVKTIKNVCSIKENQKNDKIIVLTEKGQEEILLQDVLLHGDEEYWKQVMELLNTIDRLKNNMVKKQLRKVWSIGYLMGLFKI
;
A
#
# COMPACT_ATOMS: atom_id res chain seq x y z
N MET A 1 -4.91 9.88 -18.63
CA MET A 1 -4.18 9.67 -17.36
C MET A 1 -4.88 8.56 -16.60
N ASP A 2 -4.10 7.64 -16.05
CA ASP A 2 -4.63 6.57 -15.20
C ASP A 2 -4.58 7.02 -13.75
N TYR A 3 -5.61 6.65 -13.00
CA TYR A 3 -5.77 7.02 -11.60
C TYR A 3 -5.98 5.77 -10.76
N TYR A 4 -5.32 5.71 -9.62
CA TYR A 4 -5.25 4.52 -8.82
C TYR A 4 -5.80 4.83 -7.43
N PHE A 5 -6.69 3.98 -6.95
CA PHE A 5 -7.36 4.08 -5.66
C PHE A 5 -7.00 2.88 -4.81
N LEU A 6 -6.50 3.13 -3.59
CA LEU A 6 -6.38 2.11 -2.55
C LEU A 6 -7.67 2.13 -1.75
N LEU A 7 -8.38 1.02 -1.75
CA LEU A 7 -9.60 0.86 -0.98
C LEU A 7 -9.30 0.34 0.44
N LYS A 8 -10.24 0.53 1.37
CA LYS A 8 -10.14 0.06 2.77
C LYS A 8 -9.95 -1.45 2.92
N ASP A 9 -10.39 -2.22 1.94
CA ASP A 9 -10.19 -3.67 1.87
C ASP A 9 -8.79 -4.06 1.34
N CYS A 10 -7.89 -3.08 1.21
CA CYS A 10 -6.55 -3.21 0.64
C CYS A 10 -6.54 -3.57 -0.86
N SER A 11 -7.66 -3.50 -1.56
CA SER A 11 -7.70 -3.69 -3.01
C SER A 11 -7.29 -2.40 -3.73
N VAL A 12 -6.61 -2.57 -4.88
CA VAL A 12 -6.24 -1.45 -5.75
C VAL A 12 -7.21 -1.41 -6.92
N LYS A 13 -7.95 -0.32 -7.03
CA LYS A 13 -8.84 -0.05 -8.16
C LYS A 13 -8.18 0.96 -9.10
N THR A 14 -7.97 0.59 -10.35
CA THR A 14 -7.39 1.47 -11.38
C THR A 14 -8.50 1.95 -12.31
N ILE A 15 -8.61 3.26 -12.46
CA ILE A 15 -9.50 3.91 -13.43
C ILE A 15 -8.64 4.51 -14.54
N LYS A 16 -8.90 4.07 -15.77
CA LYS A 16 -8.16 4.53 -16.96
C LYS A 16 -8.88 5.70 -17.62
N ASN A 17 -8.12 6.51 -18.35
CA ASN A 17 -8.65 7.64 -19.13
C ASN A 17 -9.47 8.63 -18.28
N VAL A 18 -8.93 9.01 -17.13
CA VAL A 18 -9.54 10.03 -16.27
C VAL A 18 -9.37 11.40 -16.90
N CYS A 19 -10.49 12.11 -17.09
CA CYS A 19 -10.55 13.47 -17.60
C CYS A 19 -10.57 14.49 -16.46
N SER A 20 -11.35 14.23 -15.41
CA SER A 20 -11.39 15.10 -14.24
C SER A 20 -11.86 14.36 -12.99
N ILE A 21 -11.40 14.83 -11.85
CA ILE A 21 -11.79 14.32 -10.53
C ILE A 21 -12.43 15.47 -9.78
N LYS A 22 -13.64 15.24 -9.29
CA LYS A 22 -14.35 16.18 -8.43
C LYS A 22 -14.60 15.52 -7.09
N GLU A 23 -14.00 16.07 -6.05
CA GLU A 23 -14.35 15.74 -4.68
C GLU A 23 -15.60 16.52 -4.30
N ASN A 24 -16.68 15.80 -4.03
CA ASN A 24 -17.89 16.41 -3.50
C ASN A 24 -17.88 16.28 -1.97
N GLN A 25 -17.34 17.31 -1.30
CA GLN A 25 -17.24 17.38 0.17
C GLN A 25 -18.60 17.29 0.89
N LYS A 26 -19.73 17.50 0.20
CA LYS A 26 -21.07 17.36 0.78
C LYS A 26 -21.60 15.94 0.80
N ASN A 27 -21.07 15.06 -0.06
CA ASN A 27 -21.60 13.70 -0.27
C ASN A 27 -20.57 12.61 0.05
N ASP A 28 -19.40 12.96 0.57
CA ASP A 28 -18.28 12.04 0.84
C ASP A 28 -18.01 11.10 -0.35
N LYS A 29 -18.06 11.66 -1.56
CA LYS A 29 -17.86 10.93 -2.82
C LYS A 29 -16.79 11.61 -3.67
N ILE A 30 -15.90 10.78 -4.20
CA ILE A 30 -14.99 11.12 -5.29
C ILE A 30 -15.71 10.75 -6.59
N ILE A 31 -15.98 11.75 -7.41
CA ILE A 31 -16.56 11.56 -8.74
C ILE A 31 -15.41 11.60 -9.74
N VAL A 32 -15.17 10.47 -10.40
CA VAL A 32 -14.15 10.31 -11.42
C VAL A 32 -14.83 10.32 -12.77
N LEU A 33 -14.60 11.37 -13.54
CA LEU A 33 -15.11 11.49 -14.89
C LEU A 33 -14.08 10.92 -15.86
N THR A 34 -14.49 9.87 -16.57
CA THR A 34 -13.73 9.24 -17.65
C THR A 34 -14.36 9.53 -18.99
N GLU A 35 -13.64 9.28 -20.08
CA GLU A 35 -14.16 9.40 -21.44
C GLU A 35 -15.36 8.45 -21.71
N LYS A 36 -15.48 7.37 -20.93
CA LYS A 36 -16.52 6.35 -21.09
C LYS A 36 -17.71 6.55 -20.15
N GLY A 37 -17.64 7.51 -19.23
CA GLY A 37 -18.71 7.78 -18.27
C GLY A 37 -18.19 8.24 -16.91
N GLN A 38 -19.10 8.25 -15.95
CA GLN A 38 -18.86 8.68 -14.57
C GLN A 38 -18.74 7.47 -13.66
N GLU A 39 -17.65 7.38 -12.90
CA GLU A 39 -17.54 6.47 -11.76
C GLU A 39 -17.62 7.25 -10.45
N GLU A 40 -18.42 6.73 -9.51
CA GLU A 40 -18.52 7.27 -8.16
C GLU A 40 -17.80 6.31 -7.20
N ILE A 41 -16.89 6.86 -6.40
CA ILE A 41 -16.21 6.13 -5.33
C ILE A 41 -16.52 6.85 -4.02
N LEU A 42 -16.89 6.10 -2.98
CA LEU A 42 -17.10 6.64 -1.64
C LEU A 42 -15.74 7.02 -1.04
N LEU A 43 -15.60 8.27 -0.60
CA LEU A 43 -14.37 8.84 -0.06
C LEU A 43 -13.98 8.15 1.25
N GLN A 44 -14.98 7.73 2.04
CA GLN A 44 -14.78 6.90 3.22
C GLN A 44 -14.10 5.56 2.90
N ASP A 45 -14.20 5.03 1.68
CA ASP A 45 -13.62 3.74 1.33
C ASP A 45 -12.24 3.87 0.69
N VAL A 46 -11.76 5.09 0.46
CA VAL A 46 -10.47 5.38 -0.16
C VAL A 46 -9.44 5.76 0.90
N LEU A 47 -8.35 5.00 0.96
CA LEU A 47 -7.21 5.26 1.83
C LEU A 47 -6.16 6.16 1.14
N LEU A 48 -5.89 5.91 -0.13
CA LEU A 48 -4.90 6.63 -0.93
C LEU A 48 -5.41 6.74 -2.36
N HIS A 49 -5.19 7.88 -2.99
CA HIS A 49 -5.45 8.08 -4.40
C HIS A 49 -4.34 8.93 -5.03
N GLY A 50 -4.05 8.70 -6.30
CA GLY A 50 -3.01 9.44 -7.01
C GLY A 50 -2.81 8.95 -8.44
N ASP A 51 -1.92 9.63 -9.14
CA ASP A 51 -1.48 9.24 -10.47
C ASP A 51 -0.45 8.09 -10.42
N GLU A 52 -0.02 7.65 -11.60
CA GLU A 52 0.93 6.55 -11.74
C GLU A 52 2.28 6.84 -11.06
N GLU A 53 2.78 8.07 -11.14
CA GLU A 53 4.07 8.46 -10.57
C GLU A 53 4.03 8.44 -9.04
N TYR A 54 2.98 9.00 -8.44
CA TYR A 54 2.73 8.90 -7.00
C TYR A 54 2.66 7.43 -6.54
N TRP A 55 1.93 6.59 -7.27
CA TRP A 55 1.78 5.18 -6.91
C TRP A 55 3.05 4.36 -7.02
N LYS A 56 3.92 4.70 -7.98
CA LYS A 56 5.25 4.10 -8.07
C LYS A 56 6.07 4.39 -6.82
N GLN A 57 6.05 5.63 -6.32
CA GLN A 57 6.73 6.00 -5.08
C GLN A 57 6.15 5.29 -3.85
N VAL A 58 4.82 5.17 -3.76
CA VAL A 58 4.16 4.41 -2.68
C VAL A 58 4.58 2.95 -2.69
N MET A 59 4.63 2.30 -3.86
CA MET A 59 5.07 0.91 -3.98
C MET A 59 6.55 0.73 -3.63
N GLU A 60 7.42 1.67 -4.00
CA GLU A 60 8.83 1.67 -3.59
C GLU A 60 9.00 1.81 -2.07
N LEU A 61 8.20 2.66 -1.44
CA LEU A 61 8.17 2.81 0.02
C LEU A 61 7.75 1.49 0.69
N LEU A 62 6.65 0.89 0.23
CA LEU A 62 6.14 -0.38 0.78
C LEU A 62 7.17 -1.52 0.64
N ASN A 63 7.81 -1.63 -0.53
CA ASN A 63 8.88 -2.58 -0.76
C ASN A 63 10.08 -2.35 0.18
N THR A 64 10.41 -1.09 0.44
CA THR A 64 11.50 -0.73 1.36
C THR A 64 11.16 -1.11 2.81
N ILE A 65 9.93 -0.85 3.24
CA ILE A 65 9.43 -1.27 4.57
C ILE A 65 9.46 -2.78 4.71
N ASP A 66 9.03 -3.53 3.69
CA ASP A 66 9.02 -5.00 3.75
C ASP A 66 10.45 -5.57 3.80
N ARG A 67 11.39 -4.99 3.04
CA ARG A 67 12.82 -5.32 3.14
C ARG A 67 13.37 -5.07 4.55
N LEU A 68 13.04 -3.94 5.17
CA LEU A 68 13.45 -3.62 6.53
C LEU A 68 12.87 -4.62 7.54
N LYS A 69 11.58 -4.93 7.44
CA LYS A 69 10.90 -5.92 8.28
C LYS A 69 11.55 -7.29 8.15
N ASN A 70 11.77 -7.77 6.92
CA ASN A 70 12.43 -9.04 6.66
C ASN A 70 13.85 -9.08 7.21
N ASN A 71 14.60 -7.98 7.12
CA ASN A 71 15.94 -7.87 7.70
C ASN A 71 15.91 -7.90 9.24
N MET A 72 14.92 -7.27 9.87
CA MET A 72 14.75 -7.31 11.33
C MET A 72 14.43 -8.73 11.80
N VAL A 73 13.49 -9.42 11.14
CA VAL A 73 13.12 -10.81 11.45
C VAL A 73 14.33 -11.75 11.30
N LYS A 74 15.09 -11.62 10.19
CA LYS A 74 16.32 -12.40 9.98
C LYS A 74 17.39 -12.13 11.04
N LYS A 75 17.51 -10.89 11.53
CA LYS A 75 18.45 -10.55 12.63
C LYS A 75 18.00 -11.17 13.95
N GLN A 76 16.71 -11.16 14.26
CA GLN A 76 16.17 -11.78 15.47
C GLN A 76 16.35 -13.31 15.45
N LEU A 77 16.02 -13.96 14.33
CA LEU A 77 16.21 -15.41 14.16
C LEU A 77 17.67 -15.83 14.34
N ARG A 78 18.63 -15.07 13.78
CA ARG A 78 20.06 -15.32 13.99
C ARG A 78 20.47 -15.23 15.46
N LYS A 79 19.95 -14.23 16.20
CA LYS A 79 20.22 -14.12 17.65
C LYS A 79 19.66 -15.31 18.44
N VAL A 80 18.44 -15.74 18.12
CA VAL A 80 17.82 -16.91 18.75
C VAL A 80 18.64 -18.18 18.46
N TRP A 81 19.06 -18.38 17.21
CA TRP A 81 19.91 -19.50 16.82
C TRP A 81 21.26 -19.49 17.54
N SER A 82 21.92 -18.33 17.65
CA SER A 82 23.19 -18.23 18.36
C SER A 82 23.06 -18.47 19.86
N ILE A 83 21.95 -18.03 20.48
CA ILE A 83 21.66 -18.31 21.90
C ILE A 83 21.37 -19.80 22.10
N GLY A 84 20.55 -20.41 21.25
CA GLY A 84 20.28 -21.85 21.31
C GLY A 84 21.54 -22.70 21.12
N TYR A 85 22.43 -22.30 20.21
CA TYR A 85 23.73 -22.93 19.99
C TYR A 85 24.64 -22.81 21.22
N LEU A 86 24.74 -21.62 21.83
CA LEU A 86 25.51 -21.41 23.06
C LEU A 86 24.93 -22.20 24.24
N MET A 87 23.61 -22.18 24.44
CA MET A 87 22.96 -22.96 25.50
C MET A 87 23.12 -24.47 25.30
N GLY A 88 23.20 -24.95 24.07
CA GLY A 88 23.54 -26.35 23.75
C GLY A 88 25.00 -26.70 24.06
N LEU A 89 25.92 -25.77 23.84
CA LEU A 89 27.35 -25.93 24.18
C LEU A 89 27.62 -25.90 25.69
N PHE A 90 26.84 -25.17 26.48
CA PHE A 90 26.95 -25.11 27.95
C PHE A 90 26.26 -26.28 28.66
N LYS A 91 25.71 -27.25 27.92
CA LYS A 91 25.12 -28.49 28.44
C LYS A 91 26.11 -29.66 28.29
N ILE A 92 27.31 -29.51 28.85
CA ILE A 92 28.33 -30.57 29.07
C ILE A 92 28.79 -30.46 30.51
#